data_AF-A0A967HS67-F1
#
_entry.id   AF-A0A967HS67-F1
#
_cell.length_a   1.000
_cell.length_b   1.000
_cell.length_c   1.000
_cell.angle_alpha   90.00
_cell.angle_beta   90.00
_cell.angle_gamma   90.00
#
_symmetry.space_group_name_H-M   'P 1'
#
loop_
_entity.id
_entity.type
_entity.pdbx_description
1 polymer ?
#
loop_
_entity_poly.entity_id
_entity_poly.type
_entity_poly.pdbx_seq_one_letter_code
_entity_poly.pdbx_strand_id
1 'polypeptide(L)'
;VLLGLLEWSRKSELSADRAGLLTVQDPEAALGTSLKLAGGGSAEETDLNAFLEQADEYRSQGDLAETVFKVLNLLGTTHPFHTLRAAELRDWIEAGEYERILRGEYQRRSEPDQPYIDDLKAASRSYQEEAKE
;
A
#
# COMPACT_ATOMS: atom_id res chain seq x y z
N VAL A 1 19.97 -11.16 0.23
CA VAL A 1 19.39 -11.10 -1.15
C VAL A 1 17.94 -11.56 -1.16
N LEU A 2 17.62 -12.80 -0.77
CA LEU A 2 16.25 -13.34 -0.86
C LEU A 2 15.19 -12.50 -0.13
N LEU A 3 15.45 -12.11 1.12
CA LEU A 3 14.52 -11.27 1.91
C LEU A 3 14.26 -9.90 1.28
N GLY A 4 15.30 -9.27 0.71
CA GLY A 4 15.15 -7.99 0.01
C GLY A 4 14.34 -8.11 -1.28
N LEU A 5 14.44 -9.24 -1.99
CA LEU A 5 13.62 -9.51 -3.17
C LEU A 5 12.15 -9.78 -2.81
N LEU A 6 11.90 -10.50 -1.71
CA LEU A 6 10.55 -10.69 -1.18
C LEU A 6 9.92 -9.35 -0.79
N GLU A 7 10.69 -8.48 -0.13
CA GLU A 7 10.22 -7.16 0.24
C GLU A 7 9.92 -6.27 -0.97
N TRP A 8 10.83 -6.27 -1.96
CA TRP A 8 10.58 -5.60 -3.24
C TRP A 8 9.30 -6.12 -3.91
N SER A 9 9.08 -7.44 -3.91
CA SER A 9 7.86 -8.04 -4.45
C SER A 9 6.61 -7.56 -3.72
N ARG A 10 6.64 -7.44 -2.38
CA ARG A 10 5.50 -6.92 -1.60
C ARG A 10 5.23 -5.46 -1.91
N LYS A 11 6.26 -4.61 -1.96
CA LYS A 11 6.09 -3.18 -2.30
C LYS A 11 5.61 -3.01 -3.75
N SER A 12 5.90 -3.95 -4.66
CA SER A 12 5.39 -3.92 -6.03
C SER A 12 3.87 -4.09 -6.14
N GLU A 13 3.23 -4.80 -5.18
CA GLU A 13 1.76 -4.90 -5.09
C GLU A 13 1.12 -3.54 -4.83
N LEU A 14 1.74 -2.72 -3.96
CA LEU A 14 1.24 -1.37 -3.67
C LEU A 14 1.30 -0.47 -4.90
N SER A 15 2.35 -0.62 -5.72
CA SER A 15 2.44 0.06 -7.01
C SER A 15 1.36 -0.41 -7.98
N ALA A 16 1.04 -1.71 -8.00
CA ALA A 16 -0.02 -2.27 -8.83
C ALA A 16 -1.40 -1.75 -8.40
N ASP A 17 -1.68 -1.65 -7.09
CA ASP A 17 -2.94 -1.09 -6.56
C ASP A 17 -3.13 0.37 -6.99
N ARG A 18 -2.08 1.19 -6.86
CA ARG A 18 -2.09 2.59 -7.31
C ARG A 18 -2.33 2.69 -8.83
N ALA A 19 -1.69 1.83 -9.62
CA ALA A 19 -1.92 1.78 -11.07
C ALA A 19 -3.36 1.37 -11.42
N GLY A 20 -3.92 0.43 -10.66
CA GLY A 20 -5.33 0.04 -10.76
C GLY A 20 -6.24 1.23 -10.52
N LEU A 21 -6.06 1.94 -9.41
CA LEU A 21 -6.82 3.15 -9.08
C LEU A 21 -6.67 4.25 -10.15
N LEU A 22 -5.45 4.52 -10.63
CA LEU A 22 -5.23 5.51 -11.69
C LEU A 22 -5.94 5.15 -13.00
N THR A 23 -6.17 3.86 -13.25
CA THR A 23 -6.88 3.37 -14.44
C THR A 23 -8.39 3.52 -14.30
N VAL A 24 -8.97 3.12 -13.17
CA VAL A 24 -10.43 3.14 -12.96
C VAL A 24 -10.94 4.51 -12.50
N GLN A 25 -10.09 5.30 -11.85
CA GLN A 25 -10.38 6.62 -11.29
C GLN A 25 -11.60 6.67 -10.35
N ASP A 26 -11.81 5.57 -9.63
CA ASP A 26 -12.86 5.41 -8.63
C ASP A 26 -12.23 4.81 -7.36
N PRO A 27 -11.96 5.64 -6.33
CA PRO A 27 -11.42 5.18 -5.05
C PRO A 27 -12.27 4.12 -4.37
N GLU A 28 -13.60 4.24 -4.42
CA GLU A 28 -14.51 3.31 -3.77
C GLU A 28 -14.47 1.94 -4.46
N ALA A 29 -14.44 1.91 -5.80
CA ALA A 29 -14.28 0.68 -6.56
C ALA A 29 -12.91 0.02 -6.34
N ALA A 30 -11.83 0.81 -6.28
CA ALA A 30 -10.48 0.30 -6.06
C ALA A 30 -10.33 -0.32 -4.65
N LEU A 31 -10.77 0.39 -3.61
CA LEU A 31 -10.75 -0.11 -2.23
C LEU A 31 -11.74 -1.28 -2.03
N GLY A 32 -12.92 -1.19 -2.64
CA GLY A 32 -13.93 -2.24 -2.64
C GLY A 32 -13.45 -3.53 -3.32
N THR A 33 -12.59 -3.44 -4.32
CA THR A 33 -11.96 -4.62 -4.94
C THR A 33 -11.12 -5.40 -3.92
N SER A 34 -10.33 -4.70 -3.10
CA SER A 34 -9.56 -5.34 -2.01
C SER A 34 -10.49 -6.01 -0.98
N LEU A 35 -11.60 -5.38 -0.62
CA LEU A 35 -12.63 -5.98 0.24
C LEU A 35 -13.21 -7.27 -0.36
N LYS A 36 -13.59 -7.26 -1.64
CA LYS A 36 -14.12 -8.46 -2.31
C LYS A 36 -13.06 -9.57 -2.40
N LEU A 37 -11.80 -9.24 -2.71
CA LEU A 37 -10.71 -10.22 -2.77
C LEU A 37 -10.32 -10.78 -1.40
N ALA A 38 -10.55 -10.02 -0.31
CA ALA A 38 -10.39 -10.50 1.06
C ALA A 38 -11.48 -11.52 1.49
N GLY A 39 -12.44 -11.83 0.62
CA GLY A 39 -13.56 -12.74 0.91
C GLY A 39 -14.88 -12.03 1.19
N GLY A 40 -15.01 -10.74 0.84
CA GLY A 40 -16.27 -10.00 0.97
C GLY A 40 -17.41 -10.61 0.14
N GLY A 41 -18.61 -10.67 0.72
CA GLY A 41 -19.85 -11.19 0.12
C GLY A 41 -20.53 -10.21 -0.85
N SER A 42 -21.86 -10.22 -0.92
CA SER A 42 -22.64 -9.26 -1.71
C SER A 42 -22.53 -7.83 -1.14
N ALA A 43 -23.00 -6.82 -1.87
CA ALA A 43 -22.94 -5.42 -1.40
C ALA A 43 -23.71 -5.20 -0.08
N GLU A 44 -24.75 -5.99 0.17
CA GLU A 44 -25.58 -5.93 1.39
C GLU A 44 -24.88 -6.54 2.62
N GLU A 45 -23.84 -7.35 2.39
CA GLU A 45 -23.12 -8.10 3.42
C GLU A 45 -21.74 -7.50 3.73
N THR A 46 -21.34 -6.44 3.02
CA THR A 46 -19.99 -5.87 3.11
C THR A 46 -20.04 -4.38 3.41
N ASP A 47 -19.19 -3.92 4.33
CA ASP A 47 -18.99 -2.51 4.66
C ASP A 47 -17.51 -2.15 4.47
N LEU A 48 -17.25 -1.19 3.57
CA LEU A 48 -15.89 -0.75 3.27
C LEU A 48 -15.25 0.03 4.42
N ASN A 49 -16.02 0.82 5.15
CA ASN A 49 -15.51 1.58 6.28
C ASN A 49 -15.10 0.64 7.41
N ALA A 50 -15.93 -0.35 7.73
CA ALA A 50 -15.60 -1.36 8.73
C ALA A 50 -14.35 -2.18 8.34
N PHE A 51 -14.19 -2.48 7.05
CA PHE A 51 -12.99 -3.15 6.53
C PHE A 51 -11.71 -2.31 6.69
N LEU A 52 -11.81 -0.99 6.48
CA LEU A 52 -10.71 -0.06 6.67
C LEU A 52 -10.39 0.16 8.16
N GLU A 53 -11.41 0.25 9.02
CA GLU A 53 -11.25 0.31 10.47
C GLU A 53 -10.52 -0.94 11.00
N GLN A 54 -10.88 -2.13 10.51
CA GLN A 54 -10.15 -3.37 10.82
C GLN A 54 -8.67 -3.29 10.41
N ALA A 55 -8.37 -2.66 9.28
CA ALA A 55 -6.98 -2.48 8.84
C ALA A 55 -6.20 -1.54 9.77
N ASP A 56 -6.84 -0.47 10.26
CA ASP A 56 -6.26 0.46 11.23
C ASP A 56 -6.04 -0.20 12.59
N GLU A 57 -7.01 -0.98 13.08
CA GLU A 57 -6.85 -1.78 14.29
C GLU A 57 -5.67 -2.75 14.18
N TYR A 58 -5.56 -3.47 13.06
CA TYR A 58 -4.47 -4.39 12.81
C TYR A 58 -3.10 -3.69 12.79
N ARG A 59 -3.03 -2.43 12.33
CA ARG A 59 -1.80 -1.62 12.37
C ARG A 59 -1.48 -1.12 13.77
N SER A 60 -2.47 -0.64 14.50
CA SER A 60 -2.34 -0.05 15.85
C SER A 60 -1.99 -1.06 16.95
N GLN A 61 -2.25 -2.35 16.72
CA GLN A 61 -1.84 -3.43 17.62
C GLN A 61 -0.42 -3.89 17.27
N GLY A 62 0.56 -3.56 18.12
CA GLY A 62 1.70 -4.45 18.34
C GLY A 62 3.06 -3.83 18.68
N ASP A 63 3.64 -4.36 19.75
CA ASP A 63 5.04 -4.24 20.16
C ASP A 63 6.00 -4.90 19.13
N LEU A 64 7.32 -4.69 19.26
CA LEU A 64 8.34 -5.10 18.28
C LEU A 64 8.30 -6.61 17.91
N ALA A 65 7.85 -7.46 18.82
CA ALA A 65 7.69 -8.91 18.62
C ALA A 65 6.54 -9.27 17.67
N GLU A 66 5.52 -8.42 17.57
CA GLU A 66 4.36 -8.61 16.72
C GLU A 66 4.65 -8.19 15.27
N THR A 67 5.49 -7.17 15.05
CA THR A 67 6.06 -6.84 13.74
C THR A 67 6.87 -8.00 13.16
N VAL A 68 7.62 -8.71 14.00
CA VAL A 68 8.30 -9.96 13.60
C VAL A 68 7.27 -11.04 13.25
N PHE A 69 6.18 -11.19 14.01
CA PHE A 69 5.11 -12.14 13.68
C PHE A 69 4.34 -11.78 12.40
N LYS A 70 4.11 -10.49 12.11
CA LYS A 70 3.54 -10.01 10.84
C LYS A 70 4.47 -10.35 9.68
N VAL A 71 5.77 -10.10 9.83
CA VAL A 71 6.80 -10.49 8.84
C VAL A 71 6.85 -12.02 8.66
N LEU A 72 6.78 -12.81 9.74
CA LEU A 72 6.75 -14.27 9.70
C LEU A 72 5.46 -14.82 9.07
N ASN A 73 4.29 -14.21 9.30
CA ASN A 73 3.04 -14.55 8.63
C ASN A 73 3.06 -14.20 7.13
N LEU A 74 3.86 -13.21 6.74
CA LEU A 74 4.15 -12.87 5.34
C LEU A 74 5.24 -13.76 4.72
N LEU A 75 5.95 -14.60 5.49
CA LEU A 75 6.90 -15.58 4.95
C LEU A 75 6.13 -16.81 4.45
N GLY A 76 5.85 -16.84 3.15
CA GLY A 76 5.20 -17.97 2.47
C GLY A 76 3.91 -17.60 1.74
N THR A 77 3.39 -16.38 1.95
CA THR A 77 2.32 -15.81 1.12
C THR A 77 2.93 -15.04 -0.04
N THR A 78 2.37 -15.19 -1.24
CA THR A 78 2.83 -14.47 -2.44
C THR A 78 2.40 -13.00 -2.43
N HIS A 79 1.29 -12.68 -1.77
CA HIS A 79 0.74 -11.33 -1.68
C HIS A 79 0.42 -10.96 -0.23
N PRO A 80 0.63 -9.67 0.16
CA PRO A 80 0.16 -9.15 1.45
C PRO A 80 -1.37 -9.23 1.57
N PHE A 81 -1.87 -9.23 2.81
CA PHE A 81 -3.31 -9.20 3.06
C PHE A 81 -3.97 -7.97 2.41
N HIS A 82 -5.12 -8.18 1.77
CA HIS A 82 -5.85 -7.13 1.07
C HIS A 82 -6.31 -5.99 2.01
N THR A 83 -6.52 -6.27 3.30
CA THR A 83 -6.79 -5.25 4.33
C THR A 83 -5.66 -4.22 4.43
N LEU A 84 -4.42 -4.68 4.55
CA LEU A 84 -3.24 -3.83 4.64
C LEU A 84 -3.02 -3.03 3.36
N ARG A 85 -3.20 -3.67 2.20
CA ARG A 85 -3.09 -3.01 0.89
C ARG A 85 -4.14 -1.91 0.70
N ALA A 86 -5.37 -2.15 1.13
CA ALA A 86 -6.43 -1.15 1.08
C ALA A 86 -6.11 0.07 1.95
N ALA A 87 -5.60 -0.14 3.17
CA ALA A 87 -5.15 0.95 4.02
C ALA A 87 -3.98 1.73 3.38
N GLU A 88 -2.97 1.06 2.82
CA GLU A 88 -1.87 1.75 2.09
C GLU A 88 -2.37 2.58 0.90
N LEU A 89 -3.36 2.06 0.16
CA LEU A 89 -3.96 2.78 -0.96
C LEU A 89 -4.77 3.99 -0.48
N ARG A 90 -5.55 3.84 0.60
CA ARG A 90 -6.28 4.94 1.23
C ARG A 90 -5.34 6.03 1.70
N ASP A 91 -4.29 5.68 2.44
CA ASP A 91 -3.33 6.66 2.97
C ASP A 91 -2.63 7.44 1.84
N TRP A 92 -2.34 6.77 0.73
CA TRP A 92 -1.79 7.41 -0.47
C TRP A 92 -2.76 8.42 -1.11
N ILE A 93 -4.07 8.12 -1.11
CA ILE A 93 -5.12 9.04 -1.57
C ILE A 93 -5.23 10.22 -0.59
N GLU A 94 -5.34 9.95 0.71
CA GLU A 94 -5.51 10.98 1.73
C GLU A 94 -4.29 11.91 1.86
N ALA A 95 -3.09 11.41 1.57
CA ALA A 95 -1.88 12.21 1.46
C ALA A 95 -1.89 13.18 0.26
N GLY A 96 -2.86 13.07 -0.66
CA GLY A 96 -3.01 13.92 -1.84
C GLY A 96 -2.12 13.52 -3.03
N GLU A 97 -1.42 12.38 -2.94
CA GLU A 97 -0.52 11.91 -3.99
C GLU A 97 -1.30 11.41 -5.22
N TYR A 98 -2.47 10.81 -4.99
CA TYR A 98 -3.39 10.44 -6.06
C TYR A 98 -3.79 11.65 -6.92
N GLU A 99 -4.28 12.70 -6.28
CA GLU A 99 -4.70 13.94 -6.93
C GLU A 99 -3.51 14.65 -7.57
N ARG A 100 -2.32 14.60 -6.95
CA ARG A 100 -1.08 15.12 -7.53
C ARG A 100 -0.79 14.49 -8.90
N ILE A 101 -0.88 13.17 -8.99
CA ILE A 101 -0.68 12.48 -10.28
C ILE A 101 -1.77 12.87 -11.28
N LEU A 102 -3.04 12.90 -10.87
CA LEU A 102 -4.13 13.30 -11.77
C LEU A 102 -3.99 14.74 -12.29
N ARG A 103 -3.42 15.66 -11.50
CA ARG A 103 -3.10 17.03 -11.93
C ARG A 103 -1.92 17.10 -12.91
N GLY A 104 -1.28 15.98 -13.22
CA GLY A 104 -0.14 15.93 -14.14
C GLY A 104 1.18 16.33 -13.50
N GLU A 105 1.25 16.34 -12.17
CA GLU A 105 2.44 16.68 -11.37
C GLU A 105 3.32 15.44 -11.16
N TYR A 106 3.81 14.85 -12.24
CA TYR A 106 4.73 13.72 -12.23
C TYR A 106 5.86 13.94 -13.25
N GLN A 107 7.00 13.27 -13.03
CA GLN A 107 8.16 13.36 -13.92
C GLN A 107 7.76 12.99 -15.35
N ARG A 108 8.00 13.90 -16.30
CA ARG A 108 7.72 13.69 -17.71
C ARG A 108 8.97 13.19 -18.43
N ARG A 109 8.76 12.40 -19.49
CA ARG A 109 9.87 11.87 -20.32
C ARG A 109 10.73 12.95 -20.96
N SER A 110 10.20 14.17 -21.12
CA SER A 110 10.93 15.32 -21.66
C SER A 110 11.84 15.99 -20.64
N GLU A 111 11.68 15.69 -19.35
CA GLU A 111 12.45 16.29 -18.26
C GLU A 111 13.70 15.43 -17.99
N PRO A 112 14.81 16.02 -17.53
CA PRO A 112 16.00 15.27 -17.18
C PRO A 112 15.70 14.29 -16.04
N ASP A 113 16.22 13.06 -16.16
CA ASP A 113 16.04 12.02 -15.14
C ASP A 113 16.52 12.52 -13.77
N GLN A 114 15.74 12.23 -12.74
CA GLN A 114 16.16 12.50 -11.37
C GLN A 114 17.35 11.59 -11.01
N PRO A 115 18.33 12.09 -10.24
CA PRO A 115 19.42 11.26 -9.76
C PRO A 115 18.89 10.14 -8.87
N TYR A 116 19.24 8.88 -9.17
CA TYR A 116 18.88 7.71 -8.36
C TYR A 116 19.24 7.82 -6.86
N ILE A 117 20.23 8.66 -6.53
CA ILE A 117 20.59 8.96 -5.14
C ILE A 117 19.42 9.57 -4.36
N ASP A 118 18.55 10.34 -5.01
CA ASP A 118 17.40 10.94 -4.34
C ASP A 118 16.31 9.91 -4.04
N ASP A 119 16.11 8.92 -4.93
CA ASP A 119 15.26 7.75 -4.67
C ASP A 119 15.79 6.92 -3.48
N LEU A 120 17.10 6.69 -3.44
CA LEU A 120 17.75 6.00 -2.32
C LEU A 120 17.52 6.72 -0.98
N LYS A 121 17.64 8.05 -0.97
CA LYS A 121 17.38 8.86 0.22
C LYS A 121 15.91 8.81 0.62
N ALA A 122 14.99 8.87 -0.33
CA ALA A 122 13.56 8.75 -0.08
C ALA A 122 13.22 7.39 0.54
N ALA A 123 13.71 6.30 -0.06
CA ALA A 123 13.55 4.95 0.48
C ALA A 123 14.14 4.83 1.90
N SER A 124 15.35 5.35 2.13
CA SER A 124 15.98 5.33 3.45
C SER A 124 15.17 6.09 4.51
N ARG A 125 14.51 7.20 4.15
CA ARG A 125 13.65 7.95 5.09
C ARG A 125 12.39 7.17 5.43
N SER A 126 11.72 6.59 4.43
CA SER A 126 10.53 5.76 4.64
C SER A 126 10.82 4.59 5.59
N TYR A 127 11.93 3.86 5.41
CA TYR A 127 12.30 2.79 6.35
C TYR A 127 12.66 3.30 7.76
N GLN A 128 13.19 4.52 7.89
CA GLN A 128 13.48 5.11 9.20
C GLN A 128 12.21 5.55 9.94
N GLU A 129 11.16 5.93 9.20
CA GLU A 129 9.85 6.26 9.74
C GLU A 129 9.11 5.00 10.16
N GLU A 130 9.04 3.98 9.28
CA GLU A 130 8.47 2.66 9.58
C GLU A 130 9.14 1.99 10.80
N ALA A 131 10.42 2.26 11.07
CA ALA A 131 11.14 1.69 12.22
C ALA A 131 10.92 2.44 13.54
N LYS A 132 10.30 3.63 13.51
CA LYS A 132 10.00 4.44 14.71
C LYS A 132 8.57 4.25 15.19
N GLU A 133 7.68 3.83 14.30
CA GLU A 133 6.31 3.41 14.58
C GLU A 133 6.27 2.00 15.20
#